data_AF-A0A813BRY2-F1
#
_entry.id   AF-A0A813BRY2-F1
#
_cell.length_a   1.000
_cell.length_b   1.000
_cell.length_c   1.000
_cell.angle_alpha   90.00
_cell.angle_beta   90.00
_cell.angle_gamma   90.00
#
_symmetry.space_group_name_H-M   'P 1'
#
loop_
_entity.id
_entity.type
_entity.pdbx_description
1 polymer ?
#
loop_
_entity_poly.entity_id
_entity_poly.type
_entity_poly.pdbx_seq_one_letter_code
_entity_poly.pdbx_strand_id
1 'polypeptide(L)'
;MSWLLSLVFSVAAASNIEVTSNDYAFTLVNTVTGKGACWGDSGFGGNCSSVDFSNVQQVKANAFAFLALSSAGGECWGSDDNGGACSGLDLSGITDVAATDYSFAALDAVNGRGLCWGSPAYGGECTGVDFTQVSKIYGNLLAF
;
A
#
# COMPACT_ATOMS: atom_id res chain seq x y z
N MET A 1 -12.40 52.62 3.45
CA MET A 1 -11.65 51.85 4.46
C MET A 1 -12.39 50.55 4.66
N SER A 2 -11.75 49.48 4.18
CA SER A 2 -12.17 48.07 4.27
C SER A 2 -12.37 47.64 5.72
N TRP A 3 -13.34 46.75 5.98
CA TRP A 3 -13.11 45.48 6.68
C TRP A 3 -14.22 44.48 6.29
N LEU A 4 -13.91 43.58 5.35
CA LEU A 4 -14.63 42.33 5.12
C LEU A 4 -14.07 41.28 6.08
N LEU A 5 -14.87 40.82 7.04
CA LEU A 5 -14.58 39.60 7.79
C LEU A 5 -14.97 38.40 6.91
N SER A 6 -14.00 37.81 6.20
CA SER A 6 -14.18 36.48 5.62
C SER A 6 -13.75 35.45 6.65
N LEU A 7 -14.72 34.85 7.33
CA LEU A 7 -14.51 33.71 8.21
C LEU A 7 -14.60 32.44 7.35
N VAL A 8 -13.49 32.02 6.76
CA VAL A 8 -13.42 30.71 6.08
C VAL A 8 -13.04 29.67 7.14
N PHE A 9 -14.03 29.10 7.84
CA PHE A 9 -13.82 27.81 8.50
C PHE A 9 -13.89 26.72 7.42
N SER A 10 -12.77 26.45 6.76
CA SER A 10 -12.59 25.15 6.13
C SER A 10 -11.93 24.24 7.16
N VAL A 11 -12.75 23.54 7.94
CA VAL A 11 -12.30 22.29 8.54
C VAL A 11 -12.29 21.28 7.40
N ALA A 12 -11.14 21.14 6.73
CA ALA A 12 -10.86 19.91 6.01
C ALA A 12 -10.76 18.82 7.10
N ALA A 13 -11.86 18.10 7.34
CA ALA A 13 -11.75 16.85 8.06
C ALA A 13 -10.83 15.98 7.20
N ALA A 14 -9.62 15.68 7.69
CA ALA A 14 -8.87 14.55 7.20
C ALA A 14 -9.84 13.37 7.28
N SER A 15 -10.34 12.89 6.14
CA SER A 15 -11.24 11.76 6.17
C SER A 15 -10.41 10.59 6.68
N ASN A 16 -10.83 10.00 7.80
CA ASN A 16 -10.28 8.72 8.28
C ASN A 16 -10.62 7.56 7.33
N ILE A 17 -11.10 7.88 6.12
CA ILE A 17 -11.49 6.96 5.08
C ILE A 17 -10.47 7.12 3.95
N GLU A 18 -9.80 6.03 3.64
CA GLU A 18 -8.93 5.87 2.48
C GLU A 18 -9.69 5.04 1.45
N VAL A 19 -9.72 5.50 0.20
CA VAL A 19 -10.22 4.72 -0.93
C VAL A 19 -9.06 4.52 -1.90
N THR A 20 -8.74 3.27 -2.18
CA THR A 20 -7.62 2.88 -3.04
C THR A 20 -8.13 1.98 -4.14
N SER A 21 -7.65 2.16 -5.36
CA SER A 21 -8.05 1.39 -6.54
C SER A 21 -6.86 0.73 -7.20
N ASN A 22 -7.10 -0.42 -7.83
CA ASN A 22 -6.29 -0.93 -8.91
C ASN A 22 -7.12 -0.97 -10.20
N ASP A 23 -6.63 -1.65 -11.24
CA ASP A 23 -7.29 -1.69 -12.55
C ASP A 23 -8.63 -2.44 -12.54
N TYR A 24 -8.89 -3.27 -11.52
CA TYR A 24 -10.00 -4.22 -11.49
C TYR A 24 -10.88 -4.15 -10.23
N ALA A 25 -10.42 -3.46 -9.18
CA ALA A 25 -11.03 -3.47 -7.86
C ALA A 25 -10.73 -2.18 -7.08
N PHE A 26 -11.52 -2.01 -6.03
CA PHE A 26 -11.41 -0.92 -5.07
C PHE A 26 -11.43 -1.46 -3.65
N THR A 27 -10.79 -0.73 -2.75
CA THR A 27 -10.95 -0.88 -1.32
C THR A 27 -11.29 0.46 -0.69
N LEU A 28 -12.05 0.39 0.40
CA LEU A 28 -12.33 1.50 1.31
C LEU A 28 -11.94 1.05 2.70
N VAL A 29 -11.10 1.82 3.38
CA VAL A 29 -10.64 1.54 4.75
C VAL A 29 -10.89 2.73 5.64
N ASN A 30 -11.55 2.50 6.77
CA ASN A 30 -11.62 3.46 7.86
C ASN A 30 -10.47 3.20 8.85
N THR A 31 -9.39 3.98 8.76
CA THR A 31 -8.15 3.79 9.52
C THR A 31 -8.29 4.00 11.02
N VAL A 32 -9.37 4.65 11.48
CA VAL A 32 -9.66 4.83 12.91
C VAL A 32 -10.45 3.65 13.48
N THR A 33 -11.41 3.13 12.72
CA THR A 33 -12.27 2.02 13.19
C THR A 33 -11.76 0.64 12.81
N GLY A 34 -10.78 0.57 11.90
CA GLY A 34 -10.29 -0.68 11.33
C GLY A 34 -11.33 -1.42 10.47
N LYS A 35 -12.33 -0.70 9.94
CA LYS A 35 -13.36 -1.29 9.08
C LYS A 35 -12.97 -1.12 7.61
N GLY A 36 -13.06 -2.19 6.84
CA GLY A 36 -12.82 -2.14 5.40
C GLY A 36 -13.95 -2.76 4.58
N ALA A 37 -14.00 -2.39 3.30
CA ALA A 37 -14.86 -3.00 2.30
C ALA A 37 -14.12 -3.04 0.96
N CYS A 38 -14.33 -4.09 0.18
CA CYS A 38 -13.78 -4.23 -1.16
C CYS A 38 -14.88 -4.56 -2.16
N TRP A 39 -14.70 -4.12 -3.40
CA TRP A 39 -15.59 -4.42 -4.51
C TRP A 39 -14.83 -4.43 -5.83
N GLY A 40 -15.36 -5.14 -6.83
CA GLY A 40 -14.71 -5.37 -8.11
C GLY A 40 -14.42 -6.85 -8.34
N ASP A 41 -13.42 -7.15 -9.17
CA ASP A 41 -13.03 -8.53 -9.47
C ASP A 41 -12.35 -9.18 -8.24
N SER A 42 -12.91 -10.29 -7.75
CA SER A 42 -12.40 -10.97 -6.56
C SER A 42 -11.00 -11.54 -6.72
N GLY A 43 -10.59 -11.94 -7.94
CA GLY A 43 -9.24 -12.43 -8.22
C GLY A 43 -8.17 -11.33 -8.19
N PHE A 44 -8.60 -10.07 -8.27
CA PHE A 44 -7.74 -8.88 -8.26
C PHE A 44 -8.02 -7.95 -7.08
N GLY A 45 -8.58 -8.50 -6.00
CA GLY A 45 -8.71 -7.81 -4.72
C GLY A 45 -10.07 -7.21 -4.40
N GLY A 46 -11.09 -7.50 -5.23
CA GLY A 46 -12.50 -7.14 -4.97
C GLY A 46 -13.14 -7.90 -3.80
N ASN A 47 -12.43 -8.88 -3.21
CA ASN A 47 -12.83 -9.58 -2.00
C ASN A 47 -11.72 -9.45 -0.94
N CYS A 48 -12.04 -8.83 0.20
CA CYS A 48 -11.13 -8.71 1.35
C CYS A 48 -11.76 -9.25 2.64
N SER A 49 -12.61 -10.28 2.54
CA SER A 49 -13.20 -10.91 3.73
C SER A 49 -12.17 -11.58 4.66
N SER A 50 -10.97 -11.86 4.16
CA SER A 50 -9.85 -12.44 4.91
C SER A 50 -8.85 -11.40 5.43
N VAL A 51 -9.06 -10.11 5.16
CA VAL A 51 -8.11 -9.04 5.52
C VAL A 51 -8.55 -8.38 6.82
N ASP A 52 -7.63 -8.27 7.78
CA ASP A 52 -7.81 -7.49 9.00
C ASP A 52 -7.32 -6.05 8.78
N PHE A 53 -8.28 -5.12 8.73
CA PHE A 53 -7.97 -3.70 8.61
C PHE A 53 -7.67 -3.02 9.95
N SER A 54 -7.60 -3.78 11.04
CA SER A 54 -7.27 -3.25 12.36
C SER A 54 -5.88 -2.61 12.38
N ASN A 55 -5.80 -1.35 12.79
CA ASN A 55 -4.56 -0.57 12.85
C ASN A 55 -3.87 -0.33 11.49
N VAL A 56 -4.58 -0.56 10.38
CA VAL A 56 -4.08 -0.18 9.06
C VAL A 56 -3.91 1.35 8.99
N GLN A 57 -2.73 1.76 8.56
CA GLN A 57 -2.33 3.16 8.44
C GLN A 57 -2.35 3.63 6.99
N GLN A 58 -2.15 2.72 6.05
CA GLN A 58 -2.12 3.01 4.62
C GLN A 58 -2.47 1.76 3.81
N VAL A 59 -3.10 1.95 2.66
CA VAL A 59 -3.20 0.94 1.62
C VAL A 59 -2.45 1.36 0.36
N LYS A 60 -1.69 0.44 -0.22
CA LYS A 60 -1.06 0.56 -1.53
C LYS A 60 -1.68 -0.44 -2.50
N ALA A 61 -1.61 -0.13 -3.78
CA ALA A 61 -2.05 -1.01 -4.86
C ALA A 61 -1.02 -1.03 -5.99
N ASN A 62 -0.89 -2.19 -6.63
CA ASN A 62 -0.41 -2.30 -8.00
C ASN A 62 -1.61 -2.56 -8.93
N ALA A 63 -1.42 -2.97 -10.18
CA ALA A 63 -2.54 -3.17 -11.10
C ALA A 63 -3.47 -4.35 -10.72
N PHE A 64 -3.00 -5.33 -9.93
CA PHE A 64 -3.71 -6.60 -9.68
C PHE A 64 -3.87 -6.99 -8.20
N ALA A 65 -3.27 -6.24 -7.28
CA ALA A 65 -3.19 -6.57 -5.87
C ALA A 65 -3.09 -5.32 -4.98
N PHE A 66 -3.29 -5.54 -3.69
CA PHE A 66 -3.21 -4.53 -2.65
C PHE A 66 -2.31 -4.97 -1.51
N LEU A 67 -1.79 -3.98 -0.79
CA LEU A 67 -1.05 -4.12 0.46
C LEU A 67 -1.62 -3.14 1.47
N ALA A 68 -2.14 -3.64 2.59
CA ALA A 68 -2.46 -2.84 3.76
C ALA A 68 -1.27 -2.88 4.72
N LEU A 69 -0.79 -1.71 5.14
CA LEU A 69 0.34 -1.59 6.07
C LEU A 69 -0.11 -1.06 7.43
N SER A 70 0.50 -1.62 8.46
CA SER A 70 0.46 -1.14 9.83
C SER A 70 1.88 -1.05 10.38
N SER A 71 2.05 -0.49 11.58
CA SER A 71 3.33 -0.52 12.29
C SER A 71 3.83 -1.93 12.64
N ALA A 72 2.93 -2.92 12.69
CA ALA A 72 3.24 -4.28 13.10
C ALA A 72 3.55 -5.22 11.92
N GLY A 73 3.26 -4.81 10.69
CA GLY A 73 3.34 -5.68 9.52
C GLY A 73 2.41 -5.23 8.40
N GLY A 74 2.18 -6.12 7.44
CA GLY A 74 1.28 -5.87 6.33
C GLY A 74 0.47 -7.09 5.93
N GLU A 75 -0.67 -6.82 5.31
CA GLU A 75 -1.56 -7.83 4.73
C GLU A 75 -1.72 -7.58 3.25
N CYS A 76 -1.57 -8.63 2.45
CA CYS A 76 -1.71 -8.57 0.99
C CYS A 76 -2.93 -9.37 0.55
N TRP A 77 -3.56 -8.91 -0.51
CA TRP A 77 -4.65 -9.61 -1.16
C TRP A 77 -4.76 -9.23 -2.64
N GLY A 78 -5.49 -10.04 -3.40
CA GLY A 78 -5.58 -9.94 -4.86
C GLY A 78 -4.83 -11.09 -5.52
N SER A 79 -4.18 -10.81 -6.66
CA SER A 79 -3.50 -11.86 -7.42
C SER A 79 -2.17 -12.27 -6.75
N ASP A 80 -2.08 -13.51 -6.28
CA ASP A 80 -0.90 -14.06 -5.59
C ASP A 80 0.41 -13.86 -6.40
N ASP A 81 0.40 -14.23 -7.68
CA ASP A 81 1.56 -14.11 -8.58
C ASP A 81 2.00 -12.66 -8.81
N ASN A 82 1.11 -11.70 -8.54
CA ASN A 82 1.31 -10.28 -8.80
C ASN A 82 1.32 -9.45 -7.51
N GLY A 83 1.80 -10.02 -6.41
CA GLY A 83 2.03 -9.30 -5.15
C GLY A 83 0.89 -9.40 -4.13
N GLY A 84 -0.18 -10.16 -4.44
CA GLY A 84 -1.27 -10.46 -3.53
C GLY A 84 -0.90 -11.42 -2.39
N ALA A 85 0.25 -12.10 -2.48
CA ALA A 85 0.78 -12.97 -1.45
C ALA A 85 2.04 -12.38 -0.80
N CYS A 86 1.99 -12.09 0.50
CA CYS A 86 3.14 -11.67 1.30
C CYS A 86 3.32 -12.47 2.59
N SER A 87 2.79 -13.70 2.64
CA SER A 87 3.01 -14.59 3.78
C SER A 87 4.51 -14.90 3.93
N GLY A 88 5.02 -14.74 5.15
CA GLY A 88 6.45 -14.93 5.45
C GLY A 88 7.35 -13.72 5.18
N LEU A 89 6.82 -12.62 4.64
CA LEU A 89 7.56 -11.36 4.55
C LEU A 89 7.45 -10.58 5.87
N ASP A 90 8.59 -10.11 6.38
CA ASP A 90 8.61 -9.21 7.53
C ASP A 90 8.35 -7.76 7.08
N LEU A 91 7.08 -7.36 7.07
CA LEU A 91 6.67 -6.00 6.72
C LEU A 91 6.60 -5.06 7.93
N SER A 92 7.22 -5.42 9.06
CA SER A 92 7.32 -4.52 10.21
C SER A 92 8.33 -3.40 9.96
N GLY A 93 8.04 -2.20 10.47
CA GLY A 93 8.95 -1.05 10.35
C GLY A 93 9.14 -0.49 8.93
N ILE A 94 8.33 -0.92 7.95
CA ILE A 94 8.41 -0.39 6.58
C ILE A 94 8.10 1.11 6.57
N THR A 95 8.99 1.87 5.93
CA THR A 95 8.97 3.34 5.85
C THR A 95 8.57 3.87 4.48
N ASP A 96 8.69 3.05 3.43
CA ASP A 96 8.34 3.41 2.06
C ASP A 96 7.94 2.17 1.27
N VAL A 97 6.99 2.33 0.34
CA VAL A 97 6.54 1.26 -0.56
C VAL A 97 6.37 1.84 -1.95
N ALA A 98 6.89 1.12 -2.94
CA ALA A 98 6.64 1.35 -4.36
C ALA A 98 5.88 0.16 -4.95
N ALA A 99 5.12 0.43 -6.02
CA ALA A 99 4.43 -0.58 -6.82
C ALA A 99 4.82 -0.45 -8.30
N THR A 100 4.99 -1.58 -8.99
CA THR A 100 4.95 -1.65 -10.45
C THR A 100 3.54 -2.06 -10.89
N ASP A 101 3.34 -2.51 -12.12
CA ASP A 101 2.06 -3.12 -12.49
C ASP A 101 1.83 -4.45 -11.76
N TYR A 102 2.88 -5.25 -11.54
CA TYR A 102 2.74 -6.65 -11.09
C TYR A 102 3.55 -6.98 -9.82
N SER A 103 4.19 -6.01 -9.19
CA SER A 103 5.05 -6.24 -8.02
C SER A 103 4.97 -5.09 -7.01
N PHE A 104 5.51 -5.35 -5.83
CA PHE A 104 5.78 -4.36 -4.80
C PHE A 104 7.25 -4.41 -4.38
N ALA A 105 7.76 -3.27 -3.95
CA ALA A 105 8.97 -3.16 -3.16
C ALA A 105 8.66 -2.39 -1.87
N ALA A 106 9.26 -2.81 -0.77
CA ALA A 106 9.13 -2.18 0.54
C ALA A 106 10.51 -1.89 1.12
N LEU A 107 10.67 -0.72 1.72
CA LEU A 107 11.91 -0.24 2.32
C LEU A 107 11.70 0.07 3.80
N ASP A 108 12.51 -0.56 4.64
CA ASP A 108 12.83 -0.12 5.99
C ASP A 108 14.12 0.70 5.92
N ALA A 109 13.95 2.03 5.79
CA ALA A 109 15.07 2.97 5.68
C ALA A 109 15.86 3.09 6.99
N VAL A 110 15.28 2.69 8.12
CA VAL A 110 15.92 2.77 9.45
C VAL A 110 16.97 1.68 9.57
N ASN A 111 16.64 0.46 9.15
CA ASN A 111 17.54 -0.69 9.24
C ASN A 111 18.24 -1.03 7.91
N GLY A 112 17.96 -0.29 6.83
CA GLY A 112 18.57 -0.49 5.51
C GLY A 112 18.15 -1.81 4.86
N ARG A 113 16.89 -2.22 5.05
CA ARG A 113 16.35 -3.49 4.56
C ARG A 113 15.32 -3.24 3.47
N GLY A 114 15.45 -3.95 2.36
CA GLY A 114 14.46 -3.95 1.28
C GLY A 114 13.86 -5.33 1.07
N LEU A 115 12.59 -5.34 0.66
CA LEU A 115 11.85 -6.52 0.26
C LEU A 115 11.21 -6.27 -1.09
N CYS A 116 11.22 -7.26 -1.98
CA CYS A 116 10.52 -7.22 -3.25
C CYS A 116 9.75 -8.52 -3.44
N TRP A 117 8.53 -8.42 -3.96
CA TRP A 117 7.67 -9.58 -4.19
C TRP A 117 6.65 -9.29 -5.30
N GLY A 118 6.06 -10.36 -5.82
CA GLY A 118 5.24 -10.34 -7.03
C GLY A 118 6.02 -10.92 -8.21
N SER A 119 5.70 -10.48 -9.42
CA SER A 119 6.27 -11.04 -10.64
C SER A 119 7.76 -10.70 -10.81
N PRO A 120 8.68 -11.68 -10.89
CA PRO A 120 10.12 -11.43 -11.07
C PRO A 120 10.44 -10.59 -12.31
N ALA A 121 9.64 -10.74 -13.38
CA ALA A 121 9.80 -9.98 -14.62
C ALA A 121 9.46 -8.48 -14.48
N TYR A 122 8.82 -8.10 -13.36
CA TYR A 122 8.33 -6.74 -13.09
C TYR A 122 8.86 -6.17 -11.76
N GLY A 123 10.05 -6.58 -11.35
CA GLY A 123 10.72 -6.09 -10.14
C GLY A 123 10.36 -6.84 -8.86
N GLY A 124 9.70 -8.01 -8.96
CA GLY A 124 9.35 -8.86 -7.82
C GLY A 124 10.54 -9.53 -7.13
N GLU A 125 11.76 -9.37 -7.64
CA GLU A 125 13.00 -9.86 -7.02
C GLU A 125 14.05 -8.75 -6.94
N CYS A 126 14.66 -8.59 -5.77
CA CYS A 126 15.77 -7.64 -5.56
C CYS A 126 16.97 -8.27 -4.84
N THR A 127 17.23 -9.55 -5.12
CA THR A 127 18.43 -10.23 -4.64
C THR A 127 19.69 -9.49 -5.10
N GLY A 128 20.57 -9.15 -4.15
CA GLY A 128 21.81 -8.43 -4.44
C GLY A 128 21.68 -6.90 -4.54
N VAL A 129 20.48 -6.35 -4.31
CA VAL A 129 20.30 -4.90 -4.15
C VAL A 129 20.67 -4.49 -2.73
N ASP A 130 21.49 -3.44 -2.61
CA ASP A 130 21.88 -2.84 -1.34
C ASP A 130 20.91 -1.70 -0.98
N PHE A 131 20.16 -1.89 0.11
CA PHE A 131 19.22 -0.89 0.63
C PHE A 131 19.81 -0.05 1.77
N THR A 132 21.10 -0.23 2.09
CA THR A 132 21.76 0.59 3.10
C THR A 132 21.83 2.05 2.66
N GLN A 133 21.50 2.97 3.56
CA GLN A 133 21.44 4.42 3.30
C GLN A 133 20.44 4.83 2.20
N VAL A 134 19.51 3.95 1.82
CA VAL A 134 18.38 4.30 0.96
C VAL A 134 17.26 4.87 1.82
N SER A 135 16.71 6.02 1.42
CA SER A 135 15.61 6.69 2.13
C SER A 135 14.27 6.64 1.41
N LYS A 136 14.29 6.33 0.11
CA LYS A 136 13.12 6.25 -0.77
C LYS A 136 13.31 5.22 -1.87
N ILE A 137 12.21 4.57 -2.23
CA ILE A 137 12.10 3.70 -3.41
C ILE A 137 11.01 4.25 -4.33
N TYR A 138 11.26 4.15 -5.62
CA TYR A 138 10.31 4.55 -6.66
C TYR A 138 10.08 3.37 -7.57
N GLY A 139 8.94 3.35 -8.26
CA GLY A 139 8.62 2.33 -9.24
C GLY A 139 8.25 2.97 -10.56
N ASN A 140 8.51 2.26 -11.64
CA ASN A 140 7.85 2.46 -12.92
C ASN A 140 7.01 1.23 -13.27
N LEU A 141 6.49 1.17 -14.50
CA LEU A 141 5.66 0.07 -14.97
C LEU A 141 6.30 -1.32 -14.80
N LEU A 142 7.63 -1.42 -14.92
CA LEU A 142 8.38 -2.67 -15.06
C LEU A 142 9.37 -2.94 -13.92
N ALA A 143 9.85 -1.93 -13.20
CA ALA A 143 10.84 -2.12 -12.13
C ALA A 143 10.87 -0.98 -11.12
N PHE A 144 11.59 -1.20 -10.01
CA PHE A 144 11.90 -0.24 -8.95
C PHE A 144 13.32 0.31 -9.07
#